data_AF-A0A060W519-F1
#
_entry.id   AF-A0A060W519-F1
#
_cell.length_a   1.000
_cell.length_b   1.000
_cell.length_c   1.000
_cell.angle_alpha   90.00
_cell.angle_beta   90.00
_cell.angle_gamma   90.00
#
_symmetry.space_group_name_H-M   'P 1'
#
loop_
_entity.id
_entity.type
_entity.pdbx_description
1 polymer ?
#
loop_
_entity_poly.entity_id
_entity_poly.type
_entity_poly.pdbx_seq_one_letter_code
_entity_poly.pdbx_strand_id
1 'polypeptide(L)'
;MLWGCFAAGGTGALHKIDGIMRQENDADILKKHLKTSLKLGRKWVFQMAHDRKYTSTVVAKWLKDNKVKVLEWPSQSPDLNPIENVWAELKKPVRARRLSYTSCQEEFTQLFMGSLWKATRNV
;
A
#
# COMPACT_ATOMS: atom_id res chain seq x y z
N MET A 1 -12.47 1.57 -1.35
CA MET A 1 -11.08 1.97 -1.67
C MET A 1 -10.17 0.74 -1.59
N LEU A 2 -8.92 0.82 -2.03
CA LEU A 2 -7.94 -0.27 -1.85
C LEU A 2 -6.75 0.24 -1.04
N TRP A 3 -6.26 -0.60 -0.13
CA TRP A 3 -4.94 -0.46 0.50
C TRP A 3 -4.03 -1.55 -0.06
N GLY A 4 -2.80 -1.19 -0.39
CA GLY A 4 -1.79 -2.14 -0.85
C GLY A 4 -0.41 -1.72 -0.38
N CYS A 5 0.49 -2.68 -0.28
CA CYS A 5 1.90 -2.44 0.01
C CYS A 5 2.78 -3.32 -0.88
N PHE A 6 4.04 -2.94 -1.04
CA PHE A 6 5.03 -3.73 -1.74
C PHE A 6 6.45 -3.38 -1.23
N ALA A 7 7.41 -4.22 -1.58
CA ALA A 7 8.83 -3.96 -1.44
C ALA A 7 9.56 -4.46 -2.69
N ALA A 8 10.87 -4.24 -2.78
CA ALA A 8 11.68 -4.75 -3.90
C ALA A 8 11.56 -6.27 -4.10
N GLY A 9 11.33 -7.02 -3.03
CA GLY A 9 11.14 -8.48 -3.08
C GLY A 9 9.76 -8.94 -3.55
N GLY A 10 8.81 -8.03 -3.81
CA GLY A 10 7.46 -8.39 -4.25
C GLY A 10 6.37 -7.52 -3.63
N THR A 11 5.14 -7.74 -4.09
CA THR A 11 3.93 -7.14 -3.52
C THR A 11 3.56 -7.82 -2.21
N GLY A 12 3.08 -7.00 -1.27
CA GLY A 12 2.48 -7.45 -0.02
C GLY A 12 0.98 -7.61 -0.16
N ALA A 13 0.26 -7.41 0.94
CA ALA A 13 -1.18 -7.59 0.98
C ALA A 13 -1.89 -6.49 0.19
N LEU A 14 -2.94 -6.88 -0.52
CA LEU A 14 -3.94 -6.01 -1.11
C LEU A 14 -5.24 -6.19 -0.34
N HIS A 15 -5.78 -5.10 0.22
CA HIS A 15 -6.96 -5.14 1.07
C HIS A 15 -8.00 -4.13 0.57
N LYS A 16 -9.24 -4.58 0.44
CA LYS A 16 -10.37 -3.70 0.13
C LYS A 16 -10.87 -3.04 1.39
N ILE A 17 -10.98 -1.72 1.31
CA ILE A 17 -11.59 -0.89 2.34
C ILE A 17 -13.05 -0.68 1.94
N ASP A 18 -13.95 -1.21 2.76
CA ASP A 18 -15.39 -0.98 2.64
C ASP A 18 -15.74 0.39 3.22
N GLY A 19 -16.41 1.22 2.42
CA GLY A 19 -16.77 2.59 2.80
C GLY A 19 -15.60 3.59 2.72
N ILE A 20 -15.69 4.64 3.55
CA ILE A 20 -14.71 5.72 3.63
C ILE A 20 -13.57 5.30 4.57
N MET A 21 -12.33 5.48 4.12
CA MET A 21 -11.14 5.26 4.95
C MET A 21 -11.13 6.27 6.10
N ARG A 22 -11.32 5.78 7.34
CA ARG A 22 -11.25 6.56 8.56
C ARG A 22 -9.94 6.27 9.27
N GLN A 23 -9.46 7.25 10.04
CA GLN A 23 -8.21 7.20 10.80
C GLN A 23 -8.04 5.96 11.71
N GLU A 24 -9.14 5.38 12.20
CA GLU A 24 -9.17 4.17 13.03
C GLU A 24 -8.97 2.90 12.19
N ASN A 25 -9.57 2.86 10.99
CA ASN A 25 -9.42 1.75 10.04
C ASN A 25 -7.96 1.62 9.57
N ASP A 26 -7.24 2.74 9.49
CA ASP A 26 -5.85 2.78 9.04
C ASP A 26 -4.92 2.03 10.00
N ALA A 27 -5.10 2.22 11.32
CA ALA A 27 -4.29 1.55 12.32
C ALA A 27 -4.51 0.04 12.31
N ASP A 28 -5.75 -0.40 12.09
CA ASP A 28 -6.08 -1.83 12.08
C ASP A 28 -5.62 -2.53 10.80
N ILE A 29 -5.70 -1.85 9.65
CA ILE A 29 -5.10 -2.34 8.40
C ILE A 29 -3.59 -2.49 8.58
N LEU A 30 -2.91 -1.50 9.15
CA LEU A 30 -1.46 -1.57 9.41
C LEU A 30 -1.12 -2.70 10.40
N LYS A 31 -1.84 -2.83 11.50
CA LYS A 31 -1.69 -3.94 12.47
C LYS A 31 -1.77 -5.29 11.79
N LYS A 32 -2.81 -5.47 10.96
CA LYS A 32 -3.15 -6.75 10.35
C LYS A 32 -2.18 -7.12 9.24
N HIS A 33 -1.76 -6.15 8.43
CA HIS A 33 -1.09 -6.42 7.17
C HIS A 33 0.39 -6.03 7.14
N LEU A 34 0.86 -5.04 7.92
CA LEU A 34 2.22 -4.53 7.76
C LEU A 34 3.29 -5.57 8.10
N LYS A 35 3.14 -6.30 9.22
CA LYS A 35 4.12 -7.30 9.66
C LYS A 35 3.96 -8.67 8.98
N THR A 36 2.77 -8.97 8.48
CA THR A 36 2.41 -10.30 7.96
C THR A 36 2.55 -10.39 6.44
N SER A 37 2.48 -9.26 5.73
CA SER A 37 2.41 -9.24 4.27
C SER A 37 3.74 -9.48 3.57
N LEU A 38 4.86 -9.11 4.19
CA LEU A 38 6.17 -9.14 3.55
C LEU A 38 7.21 -9.71 4.51
N LYS A 39 8.01 -10.66 4.02
CA LYS A 39 9.22 -11.14 4.72
C LYS A 39 10.33 -10.11 4.57
N LEU A 40 10.24 -9.04 5.35
CA LEU A 40 11.21 -7.95 5.35
C LEU A 40 12.43 -8.34 6.19
N GLY A 41 13.63 -7.94 5.73
CA GLY A 41 14.86 -8.10 6.51
C GLY A 41 14.87 -7.25 7.78
N ARG A 42 15.89 -7.39 8.64
CA ARG A 42 15.95 -6.71 9.95
C ARG A 42 15.98 -5.17 9.89
N LYS A 43 16.28 -4.56 8.74
CA LYS A 43 16.47 -3.10 8.57
C LYS A 43 15.55 -2.50 7.49
N TRP A 44 14.26 -2.76 7.57
CA TRP A 44 13.29 -2.14 6.66
C TRP A 44 12.85 -0.75 7.16
N VAL A 45 12.40 0.07 6.21
CA VAL A 45 11.82 1.39 6.48
C VAL A 45 10.43 1.43 5.85
N PHE A 46 9.44 1.90 6.60
CA PHE A 46 8.07 2.05 6.15
C PHE A 46 7.85 3.41 5.50
N GLN A 47 7.41 3.41 4.24
CA GLN A 47 6.93 4.62 3.57
C GLN A 47 5.40 4.58 3.50
N MET A 48 4.74 5.68 3.83
CA MET A 48 3.30 5.83 3.69
C MET A 48 2.99 7.17 3.01
N ALA A 49 2.07 7.16 2.05
CA ALA A 49 1.78 8.27 1.14
C ALA A 49 1.03 9.46 1.78
N HIS A 50 0.82 9.48 3.10
CA HIS A 50 0.00 10.51 3.72
C HIS A 50 0.83 11.72 4.13
N ASP A 51 0.29 12.91 3.88
CA ASP A 51 0.76 14.13 4.52
C ASP A 51 0.75 13.92 6.04
N ARG A 52 1.87 14.22 6.72
CA ARG A 52 2.05 14.02 8.17
C ARG A 52 0.91 14.63 8.98
N LYS A 53 0.26 15.68 8.44
CA LYS A 53 -0.91 16.36 9.03
C LYS A 53 -2.13 15.44 9.24
N TYR A 54 -2.26 14.35 8.50
CA TYR A 54 -3.39 13.42 8.59
C TYR A 54 -3.03 12.06 9.22
N THR A 55 -1.80 11.88 9.72
CA THR A 55 -1.49 10.67 10.49
C THR A 55 -2.21 10.75 11.82
N SER A 56 -3.22 9.89 12.01
CA SER A 56 -3.97 9.87 13.26
C SER A 56 -3.03 9.61 14.45
N THR A 57 -3.34 10.20 15.61
CA THR A 57 -2.60 9.95 16.85
C THR A 57 -2.50 8.46 17.16
N VAL A 58 -3.52 7.69 16.77
CA VAL A 58 -3.58 6.22 16.93
C VAL A 58 -2.54 5.52 16.06
N VAL A 59 -2.44 5.87 14.76
CA VAL A 59 -1.45 5.30 13.85
C VAL A 59 -0.04 5.68 14.28
N ALA A 60 0.19 6.95 14.63
CA ALA A 60 1.49 7.42 15.11
C ALA A 60 1.94 6.69 16.38
N LYS A 61 1.03 6.53 17.36
CA LYS A 61 1.29 5.76 18.57
C LYS A 61 1.62 4.30 18.25
N TRP A 62 0.83 3.66 17.39
CA TRP A 62 1.06 2.26 17.03
C TRP A 62 2.42 2.04 16.36
N LEU A 63 2.81 2.91 15.41
CA LEU A 63 4.10 2.84 14.74
C LEU A 63 5.26 2.97 15.74
N LYS A 64 5.15 3.90 16.70
CA LYS A 64 6.12 4.10 17.77
C LYS A 64 6.22 2.89 18.69
N ASP A 65 5.08 2.39 19.19
CA ASP A 65 5.01 1.25 20.11
C ASP A 65 5.54 -0.04 19.46
N ASN A 66 5.42 -0.16 18.13
CA ASN A 66 5.92 -1.29 17.35
C ASN A 66 7.34 -1.11 16.79
N LYS A 67 8.01 0.00 17.12
CA LYS A 67 9.38 0.34 16.66
C LYS A 67 9.50 0.31 15.14
N VAL A 68 8.46 0.72 14.43
CA VAL A 68 8.47 0.81 12.97
C VAL A 68 9.23 2.08 12.58
N LYS A 69 10.32 1.92 11.82
CA LYS A 69 11.05 3.06 11.27
C LYS A 69 10.25 3.62 10.09
N VAL A 70 9.76 4.85 10.20
CA VAL A 70 9.00 5.53 9.14
C VAL A 70 9.95 6.40 8.33
N LEU A 71 9.82 6.38 7.00
CA LEU A 71 10.56 7.26 6.10
C LEU A 71 10.03 8.67 6.26
N GLU A 72 10.95 9.62 6.41
CA GLU A 72 10.58 11.01 6.38
C GLU A 72 10.15 11.38 4.95
N TRP A 73 8.89 11.81 4.79
CA TRP A 73 8.31 12.11 3.48
C TRP A 73 7.90 13.57 3.36
N PRO A 74 8.17 14.26 2.23
CA PRO A 74 7.62 15.57 1.95
C PRO A 74 6.11 15.50 1.69
N SER A 75 5.36 16.47 2.21
CA SER A 75 3.92 16.56 1.94
C SER A 75 3.67 16.81 0.45
N GLN A 76 2.59 16.24 -0.09
CA GLN A 76 2.14 16.45 -1.47
C GLN A 76 3.14 16.00 -2.56
N SER A 77 3.97 14.99 -2.30
CA SER A 77 4.88 14.41 -3.30
C SER A 77 4.49 12.98 -3.67
N PRO A 78 3.38 12.77 -4.40
CA PRO A 78 2.97 11.45 -4.86
C PRO A 78 3.89 10.92 -5.98
N ASP A 79 4.52 11.81 -6.74
CA ASP A 79 5.51 11.52 -7.79
C ASP A 79 6.72 10.75 -7.27
N LEU A 80 7.12 11.01 -6.03
CA LEU A 80 8.22 10.31 -5.39
C LEU A 80 7.81 8.92 -4.88
N ASN A 81 6.51 8.63 -4.76
CA ASN A 81 6.01 7.38 -4.18
C ASN A 81 5.90 6.27 -5.24
N PRO A 82 6.77 5.24 -5.24
CA PRO A 82 6.81 4.30 -6.35
C PRO A 82 5.58 3.38 -6.41
N ILE A 83 4.74 3.32 -5.35
CA ILE A 83 3.48 2.57 -5.40
C ILE A 83 2.48 3.18 -6.39
N GLU A 84 2.59 4.48 -6.67
CA GLU A 84 1.72 5.13 -7.66
C GLU A 84 1.92 4.55 -9.06
N ASN A 85 3.15 4.16 -9.40
CA ASN A 85 3.44 3.46 -10.65
C ASN A 85 2.79 2.07 -10.69
N VAL A 86 2.82 1.34 -9.56
CA VAL A 86 2.14 0.04 -9.43
C VAL A 86 0.63 0.20 -9.62
N TRP A 87 0.03 1.24 -9.03
CA TRP A 87 -1.39 1.54 -9.21
C TRP A 87 -1.71 1.95 -10.65
N ALA A 88 -0.84 2.70 -11.31
CA ALA A 88 -1.00 3.07 -12.72
C ALA A 88 -1.02 1.82 -13.62
N GLU A 89 -0.09 0.89 -13.42
CA GLU A 89 -0.06 -0.39 -14.14
C GLU A 89 -1.28 -1.27 -13.83
N LEU A 90 -1.76 -1.29 -12.59
CA LEU A 90 -2.96 -2.06 -12.21
C LEU A 90 -4.22 -1.52 -12.87
N LYS A 91 -4.35 -0.19 -12.99
CA LYS A 91 -5.54 0.45 -13.57
C LYS A 91 -5.74 0.09 -15.05
N LYS A 92 -4.68 -0.20 -15.80
CA LYS A 92 -4.75 -0.55 -17.24
C LYS A 92 -5.61 -1.81 -17.51
N PRO A 93 -5.28 -3.00 -16.98
CA PRO A 93 -6.09 -4.20 -17.18
C PRO A 93 -7.46 -4.11 -16.52
N VAL A 94 -7.57 -3.46 -15.35
CA VAL A 94 -8.86 -3.26 -14.66
C VAL A 94 -9.84 -2.49 -15.57
N ARG A 95 -9.38 -1.43 -16.23
CA ARG A 95 -10.19 -0.66 -17.20
C ARG A 95 -10.52 -1.48 -18.44
N ALA A 96 -9.53 -2.17 -19.00
CA ALA A 96 -9.71 -2.97 -20.23
C ALA A 96 -10.74 -4.10 -20.05
N ARG A 97 -10.76 -4.73 -18.87
CA ARG A 97 -11.64 -5.86 -18.52
C ARG A 97 -12.92 -5.44 -17.78
N ARG A 98 -13.10 -4.15 -17.50
CA ARG A 98 -14.22 -3.60 -16.70
C ARG A 98 -14.39 -4.31 -15.35
N LEU A 99 -13.29 -4.65 -14.70
CA LEU A 99 -13.31 -5.42 -13.46
C LEU A 99 -13.71 -4.54 -12.28
N SER A 100 -14.47 -5.14 -11.35
CA SER A 100 -14.66 -4.60 -10.00
C SER A 100 -13.97 -5.50 -8.99
N TYR A 101 -13.41 -4.92 -7.92
CA TYR A 101 -12.76 -5.73 -6.89
C TYR A 101 -13.74 -6.73 -6.27
N THR A 102 -15.01 -6.33 -6.09
CA THR A 102 -16.05 -7.17 -5.49
C THR A 102 -16.37 -8.41 -6.33
N SER A 103 -16.32 -8.30 -7.66
CA SER A 103 -16.64 -9.41 -8.55
C SER A 103 -15.47 -10.38 -8.74
N CYS A 104 -14.22 -9.90 -8.66
CA CYS A 104 -13.03 -10.67 -9.05
C CYS A 104 -11.81 -10.37 -8.15
N GLN A 105 -11.95 -10.57 -6.83
CA GLN A 105 -10.88 -10.25 -5.87
C GLN A 105 -9.56 -10.97 -6.18
N GLU A 106 -9.60 -12.28 -6.48
CA GLU A 106 -8.41 -13.07 -6.80
C GLU A 106 -7.69 -12.55 -8.04
N GLU A 107 -8.45 -12.18 -9.07
CA GLU A 107 -7.90 -11.59 -10.29
C GLU A 107 -7.25 -10.23 -10.01
N PHE A 108 -7.87 -9.39 -9.16
CA PHE A 108 -7.27 -8.13 -8.72
C PHE A 108 -5.95 -8.35 -7.98
N THR A 109 -5.89 -9.34 -7.11
CA THR A 109 -4.64 -9.70 -6.42
C THR A 109 -3.59 -10.16 -7.43
N GLN A 110 -3.92 -11.03 -8.38
CA GLN A 110 -2.98 -11.48 -9.43
C GLN A 110 -2.48 -10.31 -10.29
N LEU A 111 -3.38 -9.41 -10.68
CA LEU A 111 -3.03 -8.22 -11.45
C LEU A 111 -2.14 -7.28 -10.64
N PHE A 112 -2.37 -7.12 -9.33
CA PHE A 112 -1.52 -6.31 -8.47
C PHE A 112 -0.10 -6.88 -8.38
N MET A 113 0.04 -8.20 -8.17
CA MET A 113 1.34 -8.88 -8.19
C MET A 113 2.07 -8.65 -9.53
N GLY A 114 1.36 -8.79 -10.66
CA GLY A 114 1.93 -8.58 -11.99
C GLY A 114 2.23 -7.12 -12.33
N SER A 115 1.56 -6.16 -11.68
CA SER A 115 1.74 -4.72 -11.91
C SER A 115 3.07 -4.23 -11.37
N LEU A 116 3.54 -4.79 -10.25
CA LEU A 116 4.85 -4.44 -9.70
C LEU A 116 5.97 -4.72 -10.67
N TRP A 117 5.98 -5.92 -11.28
CA TRP A 117 6.98 -6.31 -12.27
C TRP A 117 7.06 -5.33 -13.46
N LYS A 118 5.92 -4.79 -13.89
CA LYS A 118 5.85 -3.83 -14.99
C LYS A 118 6.29 -2.43 -14.56
N ALA A 119 5.93 -2.02 -13.35
CA ALA A 119 6.26 -0.70 -12.81
C ALA A 119 7.75 -0.52 -12.52
N THR A 120 8.49 -1.59 -12.20
CA THR A 120 9.91 -1.52 -11.83
C THR A 120 10.88 -1.77 -12.99
N ARG A 121 10.41 -2.14 -14.17
CA ARG A 121 11.26 -2.44 -15.35
C ARG A 121 11.56 -1.23 -16.24
N ASN A 122 10.88 -0.10 -16.02
CA ASN A 122 10.99 1.12 -16.81
C ASN A 122 11.77 2.24 -16.08
N VAL A 123 12.64 1.88 -15.14
CA VAL A 123 13.58 2.78 -14.46
C VAL A 123 15.01 2.27 -14.70
#